data_AF-A0A452IAN7-F1
#
_entry.id   AF-A0A452IAN7-F1
#
_cell.length_a   1.000
_cell.length_b   1.000
_cell.length_c   1.000
_cell.angle_alpha   90.00
_cell.angle_beta   90.00
_cell.angle_gamma   90.00
#
_symmetry.space_group_name_H-M   'P 1'
#
loop_
_entity.id
_entity.type
_entity.pdbx_description
1 polymer ?
#
loop_
_entity_poly.entity_id
_entity_poly.type
_entity_poly.pdbx_seq_one_letter_code
_entity_poly.pdbx_strand_id
1 'polypeptide(L)'
;MPLCFNNKKNYPPFLQTFPLGLGDGQLYTWTDGLKRKDWHNYESIQKDAMRTGKGEHGKPYPLTEDDRDDSAYRENGFNILVSNNIALERSLPDIRHPK
;
A
#
# COMPACT_ATOMS: atom_id res chain seq x y z
N MET A 1 -37.55 1.80 -18.19
CA MET A 1 -37.10 0.50 -17.66
C MET A 1 -37.54 -0.59 -18.64
N PRO A 2 -36.68 -1.50 -19.13
CA PRO A 2 -35.28 -1.36 -19.54
C PRO A 2 -35.13 -1.36 -21.09
N LEU A 3 -33.91 -1.04 -21.51
CA LEU A 3 -33.42 -0.95 -22.88
C LEU A 3 -32.86 -2.29 -23.38
N CYS A 4 -33.05 -2.59 -24.67
CA CYS A 4 -32.13 -3.43 -25.44
C CYS A 4 -31.93 -2.79 -26.81
N PHE A 5 -30.90 -1.93 -26.95
CA PHE A 5 -30.38 -1.51 -28.25
C PHE A 5 -29.07 -2.26 -28.51
N ASN A 6 -29.05 -3.02 -29.61
CA ASN A 6 -27.85 -3.53 -30.24
C ASN A 6 -26.86 -2.38 -30.47
N ASN A 7 -25.60 -2.55 -30.05
CA ASN A 7 -24.52 -1.78 -30.63
C ASN A 7 -23.30 -2.69 -30.85
N LYS A 8 -23.08 -3.05 -32.12
CA LYS A 8 -21.89 -3.75 -32.58
C LYS A 8 -20.70 -2.80 -32.47
N LYS A 9 -19.73 -3.09 -31.60
CA LYS A 9 -18.38 -2.55 -31.73
C LYS A 9 -17.43 -3.67 -32.10
N ASN A 10 -17.12 -3.74 -33.39
CA ASN A 10 -16.01 -4.51 -33.92
C ASN A 10 -14.71 -3.86 -33.46
N TYR A 11 -13.85 -4.60 -32.79
CA TYR A 11 -12.44 -4.25 -32.62
C TYR A 11 -11.61 -5.33 -33.31
N PRO A 12 -10.58 -4.96 -34.09
CA PRO A 12 -9.86 -5.92 -34.92
C PRO A 12 -9.04 -6.88 -34.04
N PRO A 13 -8.74 -8.10 -34.51
CA PRO A 13 -7.77 -8.96 -33.85
C PRO A 13 -6.39 -8.34 -34.07
N PHE A 14 -5.85 -7.67 -33.06
CA PHE A 14 -4.49 -7.18 -33.10
C PHE A 14 -3.53 -8.36 -32.88
N LEU A 15 -3.33 -9.14 -33.94
CA LEU A 15 -2.17 -10.00 -34.10
C LEU A 15 -0.99 -9.10 -34.47
N GLN A 16 -0.11 -8.83 -33.52
CA GLN A 16 1.26 -8.42 -33.83
C GLN A 16 2.21 -9.32 -33.06
N THR A 17 2.56 -10.43 -33.70
CA THR A 17 3.84 -11.09 -33.49
C THR A 17 4.94 -10.15 -34.00
N PHE A 18 5.89 -9.80 -33.13
CA PHE A 18 7.13 -9.15 -33.55
C PHE A 18 8.34 -9.99 -33.11
N PRO A 19 9.43 -9.91 -33.89
CA PRO A 19 10.43 -10.97 -33.99
C PRO A 19 11.45 -10.88 -32.86
N LEU A 20 12.11 -12.03 -32.64
CA LEU A 20 13.24 -12.21 -31.74
C LEU A 20 14.33 -11.15 -32.01
N GLY A 21 14.41 -10.14 -31.14
CA GLY A 21 15.46 -9.15 -31.10
C GLY A 21 15.94 -9.00 -29.66
N LEU A 22 17.25 -9.17 -29.45
CA LEU A 22 17.95 -8.86 -28.20
C LEU A 22 17.64 -7.41 -27.79
N GLY A 23 17.02 -7.22 -26.64
CA GLY A 23 16.82 -5.89 -26.05
C GLY A 23 15.67 -5.83 -25.05
N ASP A 24 16.03 -5.60 -23.79
CA ASP A 24 15.32 -4.81 -22.76
C ASP A 24 13.78 -4.88 -22.71
N GLY A 25 13.27 -5.57 -21.68
CA GLY A 25 11.88 -5.41 -21.24
C GLY A 25 11.27 -6.74 -20.83
N GLN A 26 11.57 -7.21 -19.62
CA GLN A 26 10.92 -8.39 -19.05
C GLN A 26 9.41 -8.14 -18.92
N LEU A 27 8.65 -8.73 -19.85
CA LEU A 27 7.21 -8.77 -19.82
C LEU A 27 6.81 -9.87 -18.80
N TYR A 28 6.34 -9.47 -17.63
CA TYR A 28 5.89 -10.40 -16.57
C TYR A 28 4.54 -11.07 -16.90
N THR A 29 4.43 -11.73 -18.05
CA THR A 29 3.30 -12.64 -18.31
C THR A 29 3.69 -14.01 -17.80
N TRP A 30 3.22 -14.33 -16.61
CA TRP A 30 3.37 -15.65 -16.00
C TRP A 30 2.83 -16.73 -16.94
N THR A 31 3.61 -17.78 -17.17
CA THR A 31 3.36 -18.79 -18.22
C THR A 31 2.33 -19.86 -17.82
N ASP A 32 1.66 -19.69 -16.68
CA ASP A 32 0.70 -20.65 -16.11
C ASP A 32 -0.75 -20.46 -16.59
N GLY A 33 -1.03 -19.39 -17.37
CA GLY A 33 -2.37 -19.09 -17.87
C GLY A 33 -3.35 -18.60 -16.79
N LEU A 34 -2.88 -18.37 -15.56
CA LEU A 34 -3.72 -17.91 -14.46
C LEU A 34 -3.79 -16.38 -14.43
N LYS A 35 -5.01 -15.84 -14.30
CA LYS A 35 -5.20 -14.40 -14.08
C LYS A 35 -4.79 -14.03 -12.66
N ARG A 36 -3.74 -13.22 -12.54
CA ARG A 36 -3.31 -12.66 -11.25
C ARG A 36 -3.97 -11.30 -11.03
N LYS A 37 -4.16 -10.96 -9.76
CA LYS A 37 -4.74 -9.69 -9.33
C LYS A 37 -3.70 -8.88 -8.56
N ASP A 38 -3.59 -7.59 -8.88
CA ASP A 38 -2.92 -6.64 -8.01
C ASP A 38 -3.85 -6.29 -6.84
N TRP A 39 -3.37 -6.51 -5.61
CA TRP A 39 -4.10 -6.24 -4.38
C TRP A 39 -3.68 -4.92 -3.72
N HIS A 40 -2.73 -4.18 -4.30
CA HIS A 40 -2.35 -2.87 -3.78
C HIS A 40 -3.51 -1.89 -3.91
N ASN A 41 -3.96 -1.34 -2.78
CA ASN A 41 -4.85 -0.20 -2.76
C ASN A 41 -4.03 1.09 -2.78
N TYR A 42 -3.77 1.62 -3.97
CA TYR A 42 -2.96 2.84 -4.12
C TYR A 42 -3.62 4.09 -3.51
N GLU A 43 -4.95 4.13 -3.42
CA GLU A 43 -5.65 5.25 -2.78
C GLU A 43 -5.38 5.27 -1.28
N SER A 44 -5.44 4.11 -0.59
CA SER A 44 -5.12 4.04 0.83
C SER A 44 -3.65 4.37 1.09
N ILE A 45 -2.75 3.86 0.25
CA ILE A 45 -1.32 4.17 0.34
C ILE A 45 -1.06 5.69 0.22
N GLN A 46 -1.74 6.36 -0.72
CA GLN A 46 -1.61 7.81 -0.88
C GLN A 46 -2.20 8.58 0.30
N LYS A 47 -3.36 8.14 0.82
CA LYS A 47 -3.96 8.75 2.02
C LYS A 47 -3.03 8.62 3.21
N ASP A 48 -2.47 7.45 3.45
CA ASP A 48 -1.51 7.19 4.52
C ASP A 48 -0.26 8.06 4.37
N ALA A 49 0.27 8.20 3.14
CA ALA A 49 1.41 9.06 2.84
C ALA A 49 1.19 10.54 3.18
N MET A 50 -0.06 11.03 3.13
CA MET A 50 -0.41 12.41 3.47
C MET A 50 -0.73 12.62 4.97
N ARG A 51 -0.81 11.55 5.77
CA ARG A 51 -1.13 11.68 7.20
C ARG A 51 -0.02 12.41 7.95
N THR A 52 -0.42 13.18 8.96
CA THR A 52 0.52 13.93 9.81
C THR A 52 0.10 13.80 11.26
N GLY A 53 1.07 13.69 12.15
CA GLY A 53 0.81 13.51 13.57
C GLY A 53 1.99 12.82 14.26
N LYS A 54 1.89 12.71 15.59
CA LYS A 54 2.89 11.98 16.37
C LYS A 54 2.80 10.49 16.03
N GLY A 55 3.94 9.87 15.75
CA GLY A 55 4.00 8.44 15.41
C GLY A 55 3.56 8.06 13.99
N GLU A 56 3.07 9.01 13.18
CA GLU A 56 2.74 8.75 11.78
C GLU A 56 4.00 8.41 10.97
N HIS A 57 3.84 7.58 9.94
CA HIS A 57 4.94 7.00 9.14
C HIS A 57 5.95 6.21 9.96
N GLY A 58 5.55 5.72 11.15
CA GLY A 58 6.43 5.03 12.09
C GLY A 58 7.57 5.89 12.65
N LYS A 59 7.45 7.23 12.57
CA LYS A 59 8.45 8.13 13.17
C LYS A 59 8.44 8.00 14.70
N PRO A 60 9.60 8.14 15.37
CA PRO A 60 9.65 8.10 16.82
C PRO A 60 8.80 9.22 17.43
N TYR A 61 8.15 8.91 18.55
CA TYR A 61 7.35 9.87 19.30
C TYR A 61 8.28 10.86 20.05
N PRO A 62 8.05 12.18 19.98
CA PRO A 62 8.84 13.16 20.73
C PRO A 62 8.47 13.10 22.23
N LEU A 63 9.30 12.42 23.03
CA LEU A 63 9.09 12.25 24.48
C LEU A 63 9.21 13.59 25.22
N THR A 64 8.25 13.85 26.12
CA THR A 64 8.37 14.89 27.16
C THR A 64 8.93 14.30 28.45
N GLU A 65 9.15 15.11 29.49
CA GLU A 65 9.57 14.60 30.80
C GLU A 65 8.48 13.72 31.45
N ASP A 66 7.21 14.04 31.25
CA ASP A 66 6.09 13.24 31.79
C ASP A 66 6.02 11.84 31.16
N ASP A 67 6.38 11.72 29.87
CA ASP A 67 6.38 10.44 29.15
C ASP A 67 7.52 9.51 29.59
N ARG A 68 8.49 10.00 30.38
CA ARG A 68 9.66 9.22 30.83
C ARG A 68 9.47 8.56 32.19
N ASP A 69 8.33 8.75 32.84
CA ASP A 69 8.05 8.10 34.12
C ASP A 69 8.02 6.57 33.96
N ASP A 70 8.78 5.87 34.81
CA ASP A 70 8.82 4.41 34.88
C ASP A 70 7.43 3.81 35.17
N SER A 71 6.53 4.58 35.80
CA SER A 71 5.15 4.18 36.02
C SER A 71 4.41 3.85 34.72
N ALA A 72 4.77 4.49 33.60
CA ALA A 72 4.18 4.26 32.29
C ALA A 72 4.38 2.83 31.75
N TYR A 73 5.37 2.10 32.28
CA TYR A 73 5.72 0.75 31.84
C TYR A 73 5.20 -0.35 32.78
N ARG A 74 4.79 0.01 34.00
CA ARG A 74 4.55 -0.97 35.08
C ARG A 74 3.42 -1.96 34.80
N GLU A 75 2.35 -1.51 34.15
CA GLU A 75 1.17 -2.32 33.88
C GLU A 75 1.33 -3.17 32.60
N ASN A 76 1.87 -2.56 31.55
CA ASN A 76 1.82 -3.13 30.20
C ASN A 76 3.16 -3.67 29.70
N GLY A 77 4.28 -3.32 30.35
CA GLY A 77 5.63 -3.60 29.87
C GLY A 77 6.08 -2.73 28.69
N PHE A 78 5.27 -1.75 28.29
CA PHE A 78 5.57 -0.73 27.29
C PHE A 78 5.00 0.62 27.73
N ASN A 79 5.48 1.71 27.12
CA ASN A 79 5.07 3.07 27.49
C ASN A 79 3.63 3.37 27.08
N ILE A 80 2.68 3.25 28.01
CA ILE A 80 1.27 3.48 27.73
C ILE A 80 0.97 4.95 27.42
N LEU A 81 1.71 5.89 28.02
CA LEU A 81 1.53 7.34 27.79
C LEU A 81 1.84 7.70 26.35
N VAL A 82 2.96 7.17 25.81
CA VAL A 82 3.30 7.33 24.39
C VAL A 82 2.25 6.68 23.50
N SER A 83 1.85 5.45 23.80
CA SER A 83 0.86 4.73 22.98
C SER A 83 -0.49 5.46 22.90
N ASN A 84 -0.98 6.00 24.02
CA ASN A 84 -2.24 6.74 24.09
C ASN A 84 -2.21 8.03 23.27
N ASN A 85 -1.03 8.61 23.05
CA ASN A 85 -0.84 9.84 22.28
C ASN A 85 -0.55 9.60 20.79
N ILE A 86 -0.43 8.35 20.35
CA ILE A 86 -0.28 7.98 18.95
C ILE A 86 -1.65 7.57 18.39
N ALA A 87 -1.94 7.97 17.15
CA ALA A 87 -3.19 7.58 16.49
C ALA A 87 -3.31 6.05 16.39
N LEU A 88 -4.51 5.52 16.65
CA LEU A 88 -4.81 4.09 16.51
C LEU A 88 -4.59 3.62 15.07
N GLU A 89 -5.05 4.43 14.10
CA GLU A 89 -4.92 4.17 12.66
C GLU A 89 -3.71 4.92 12.07
N ARG A 90 -2.55 4.87 12.75
CA ARG A 90 -1.34 5.52 12.24
C ARG A 90 -0.83 4.85 10.97
N SER A 91 -0.32 5.65 10.05
CA SER A 91 0.44 5.17 8.90
C SER A 91 1.80 4.59 9.32
N LEU A 92 2.31 3.65 8.52
CA LEU A 92 3.61 3.00 8.71
C LEU A 92 4.48 3.16 7.46
N PRO A 93 5.81 3.13 7.60
CA PRO A 93 6.70 3.19 6.45
C PRO A 93 6.69 1.85 5.72
N ASP A 94 6.66 1.89 4.40
CA ASP A 94 6.78 0.70 3.58
C ASP A 94 8.24 0.25 3.48
N ILE A 95 8.59 -0.78 4.24
CA ILE A 95 9.94 -1.37 4.29
C ILE A 95 10.02 -2.71 3.54
N ARG A 96 9.07 -3.00 2.65
CA ARG A 96 9.04 -4.25 1.87
C ARG A 96 10.23 -4.30 0.88
N HIS A 97 10.61 -5.52 0.49
CA HIS A 97 11.67 -5.69 -0.50
C HIS A 97 11.27 -5.04 -1.84
N PRO A 98 12.18 -4.29 -2.50
CA PRO A 98 11.89 -3.73 -3.81
C PRO A 98 11.63 -4.85 -4.83
N LYS A 99 10.80 -4.54 -5.82
CA LYS A 99 10.53 -5.42 -6.97
C LYS A 99 11.58 -5.27 -8.04
#